data_AF-A0A8S2TJ44-F1
#
_entry.id   AF-A0A8S2TJ44-F1
#
_cell.length_a   1.000
_cell.length_b   1.000
_cell.length_c   1.000
_cell.angle_alpha   90.00
_cell.angle_beta   90.00
_cell.angle_gamma   90.00
#
_symmetry.space_group_name_H-M   'P 1'
#
loop_
_entity.id
_entity.type
_entity.pdbx_description
1 polymer ?
#
loop_
_entity_poly.entity_id
_entity_poly.type
_entity_poly.pdbx_seq_one_letter_code
_entity_poly.pdbx_strand_id
1 'polypeptide(L)' 'FADIGNTVKLQYTKGLFRIVEWADLVTVHVLPGECIVQGLEQAAQSINEPRGCLLIAQMSSKGAFTDNDDYVKGFY' A
#
# COMPACT_ATOMS: atom_id res chain seq x y z
N PHE A 1 -0.34 0.55 -4.33
CA PHE A 1 -1.75 0.43 -3.88
C PHE A 1 -2.26 1.77 -3.37
N ALA A 2 -3.52 2.12 -3.61
CA ALA A 2 -4.11 3.42 -3.23
C ALA A 2 -5.64 3.35 -3.01
N ASP A 3 -6.14 2.20 -2.55
CA ASP A 3 -7.57 1.93 -2.35
C ASP A 3 -7.83 1.59 -0.87
N ILE A 4 -9.08 1.38 -0.47
CA ILE A 4 -9.45 1.00 0.89
C ILE A 4 -8.93 -0.41 1.25
N GLY A 5 -8.74 -0.67 2.54
CA GLY A 5 -8.02 -1.86 3.04
C GLY A 5 -8.55 -3.20 2.51
N ASN A 6 -9.87 -3.42 2.49
CA ASN A 6 -10.43 -4.68 1.99
C ASN A 6 -10.17 -4.88 0.48
N THR A 7 -10.30 -3.81 -0.31
CA THR A 7 -10.05 -3.87 -1.76
C THR A 7 -8.57 -4.16 -2.02
N VAL A 8 -7.66 -3.48 -1.32
CA VAL A 8 -6.21 -3.70 -1.44
C VAL A 8 -5.82 -5.12 -1.04
N LYS A 9 -6.41 -5.67 0.03
CA LYS A 9 -6.21 -7.07 0.41
C LYS A 9 -6.56 -8.03 -0.74
N LEU A 10 -7.68 -7.82 -1.41
CA LEU A 10 -8.11 -8.65 -2.55
C LEU A 10 -7.24 -8.43 -3.79
N GLN A 11 -6.85 -7.19 -4.09
CA GLN A 11 -5.95 -6.86 -5.19
C GLN A 11 -4.55 -7.47 -5.00
N TYR A 12 -4.08 -7.53 -3.75
CA TYR A 12 -2.77 -8.07 -3.41
C TYR A 12 -2.75 -9.61 -3.37
N THR A 13 -3.82 -10.24 -2.87
CA THR A 13 -3.89 -11.71 -2.69
C THR A 13 -4.50 -12.47 -3.86
N LYS A 14 -5.39 -11.85 -4.63
CA LYS A 14 -6.16 -12.54 -5.68
C LYS A 14 -5.85 -11.96 -7.06
N GLY A 15 -6.77 -12.20 -8.00
CA GLY A 15 -6.64 -11.80 -9.39
C GLY A 15 -5.61 -12.63 -10.14
N LEU A 16 -5.31 -12.20 -11.37
CA LEU A 16 -4.35 -12.87 -12.23
C LEU A 16 -2.92 -12.80 -11.68
N PHE A 17 -2.57 -11.67 -11.05
CA PHE A 17 -1.20 -11.38 -10.67
C PHE A 17 -0.76 -11.94 -9.33
N ARG A 18 -1.71 -12.18 -8.40
CA ARG A 18 -1.47 -12.71 -7.03
C ARG A 18 -0.17 -12.15 -6.43
N ILE A 19 -0.09 -10.83 -6.36
CA ILE A 19 1.17 -10.09 -6.15
C ILE A 19 1.88 -10.52 -4.85
N VAL A 20 1.11 -10.90 -3.82
CA VAL A 20 1.65 -11.43 -2.56
C VAL A 20 2.52 -12.67 -2.73
N GLU A 21 2.31 -13.49 -3.76
CA GLU A 21 3.05 -14.74 -3.98
C GLU A 21 4.51 -14.51 -4.41
N TRP A 22 4.83 -13.35 -5.00
CA TRP A 22 6.15 -13.14 -5.62
C TRP A 22 6.82 -11.81 -5.29
N ALA A 23 6.08 -10.77 -4.91
CA ALA A 23 6.67 -9.47 -4.62
C ALA A 23 7.00 -9.34 -3.13
N ASP A 24 8.29 -9.37 -2.79
CA ASP A 24 8.75 -9.13 -1.41
C ASP A 24 8.39 -7.73 -0.91
N LEU A 25 8.39 -6.73 -1.81
CA LEU A 25 8.11 -5.33 -1.52
C LEU A 25 7.08 -4.75 -2.50
N VAL A 26 6.17 -3.94 -1.98
CA VAL A 26 5.18 -3.18 -2.77
C VAL A 26 5.13 -1.72 -2.33
N THR A 27 4.73 -0.81 -3.23
CA THR A 27 4.55 0.61 -2.89
C THR A 27 3.09 0.93 -2.59
N VAL A 28 2.87 1.85 -1.65
CA VAL A 28 1.53 2.16 -1.12
C VAL A 28 1.38 3.66 -0.92
N HIS A 29 0.29 4.24 -1.43
CA HIS A 29 -0.06 5.63 -1.17
C HIS A 29 -0.71 5.77 0.20
N VAL A 30 -0.33 6.83 0.92
CA VAL A 30 -0.90 7.20 2.22
C VAL A 30 -2.28 7.87 2.11
N LEU A 31 -2.77 8.10 0.90
CA LEU A 31 -4.07 8.76 0.72
C LEU A 31 -5.25 8.06 1.43
N PRO A 32 -5.37 6.71 1.47
CA PRO A 32 -6.52 6.04 2.10
C PRO A 32 -6.44 5.89 3.63
N GLY A 33 -5.38 6.38 4.27
CA GLY A 33 -5.15 6.22 5.72
C GLY A 33 -4.66 4.81 6.12
N GLU A 34 -4.51 4.58 7.43
CA GLU A 34 -3.86 3.38 8.00
C GLU A 34 -4.48 2.03 7.60
N CYS A 35 -5.78 2.02 7.27
CA CYS A 35 -6.52 0.82 6.87
C CYS A 35 -5.90 0.10 5.67
N ILE A 36 -5.18 0.81 4.79
CA ILE A 36 -4.48 0.19 3.66
C ILE A 36 -3.33 -0.70 4.11
N VAL A 37 -2.57 -0.28 5.12
CA VAL A 37 -1.43 -1.03 5.67
C VAL A 37 -1.94 -2.26 6.40
N GLN A 38 -3.00 -2.11 7.20
CA GLN A 38 -3.67 -3.22 7.88
C GLN A 38 -4.19 -4.26 6.87
N GLY A 39 -4.76 -3.81 5.74
CA GLY A 39 -5.23 -4.70 4.67
C GLY A 39 -4.09 -5.50 4.00
N LEU A 40 -2.94 -4.87 3.78
CA LEU A 40 -1.74 -5.51 3.23
C LEU A 40 -1.08 -6.47 4.22
N GLU A 41 -1.04 -6.11 5.51
CA GLU A 41 -0.52 -6.96 6.57
C GLU A 41 -1.35 -8.24 6.70
N GLN A 42 -2.69 -8.11 6.75
CA GLN A 42 -3.59 -9.28 6.76
C GLN A 42 -3.46 -10.15 5.51
N ALA A 43 -3.15 -9.55 4.36
CA ALA A 43 -2.86 -10.29 3.14
C ALA A 43 -1.53 -11.03 3.22
N ALA A 44 -0.47 -10.40 3.76
CA ALA A 44 0.83 -11.03 3.92
C ALA A 44 0.79 -12.24 4.86
N GLN A 45 -0.12 -12.28 5.83
CA GLN A 45 -0.35 -13.44 6.70
C GLN A 45 -0.82 -14.71 5.96
N SER A 46 -1.22 -14.62 4.68
CA SER A 46 -1.62 -15.79 3.90
C SER A 46 -0.44 -16.59 3.33
N ILE A 47 0.80 -16.15 3.54
CA ILE A 47 2.03 -16.79 3.08
C ILE A 47 3.08 -16.84 4.20
N ASN A 48 4.14 -17.63 4.02
CA ASN A 48 5.15 -17.82 5.06
C ASN A 48 6.38 -16.90 4.85
N GLU A 49 6.58 -16.41 3.64
CA GLU A 49 7.67 -15.52 3.29
C GLU A 49 7.39 -14.09 3.78
N PRO A 50 8.43 -13.36 4.24
CA PRO A 50 8.27 -11.99 4.70
C PRO A 50 7.82 -11.07 3.56
N ARG A 51 6.97 -10.09 3.89
CA ARG A 51 6.53 -9.03 2.98
C ARG A 51 6.69 -7.67 3.64
N GLY A 52 7.05 -6.69 2.83
CA GLY A 52 7.15 -5.30 3.25
C GLY A 52 6.42 -4.36 2.30
N CYS A 53 6.18 -3.14 2.77
CA CYS A 53 5.69 -2.09 1.91
C CYS A 53 6.47 -0.79 2.10
N LEU A 54 6.56 -0.01 1.02
CA LEU A 54 7.15 1.31 1.00
C LEU A 54 6.03 2.34 0.85
N LEU A 55 5.91 3.22 1.84
CA LEU A 55 4.95 4.32 1.79
C LEU A 55 5.45 5.39 0.82
N ILE A 56 4.59 5.80 -0.10
CA ILE A 56 4.83 6.92 -1.01
C ILE A 56 4.53 8.20 -0.24
N ALA A 57 5.57 8.76 0.37
CA ALA A 57 5.49 10.05 1.06
C ALA A 57 5.51 11.22 0.07
N GLN A 58 6.34 11.12 -0.98
CA GLN A 58 6.55 12.17 -1.99
C GLN A 58 6.64 11.55 -3.38
N MET A 59 6.36 12.35 -4.42
CA MET A 59 6.48 11.94 -5.82
C MET A 59 7.23 13.01 -6.60
N SER A 60 8.09 12.61 -7.54
CA SER A 60 8.91 13.56 -8.32
C SER A 60 8.15 14.23 -9.48
N SER A 61 6.85 13.98 -9.62
CA SER A 61 6.03 14.55 -10.69
C SER A 61 5.71 16.01 -10.40
N LYS A 62 5.84 16.88 -11.42
CA LYS A 62 5.52 18.31 -11.29
C LYS A 62 4.06 18.51 -10.84
N GLY A 63 3.87 19.23 -9.73
CA GLY A 63 2.54 19.53 -9.19
C GLY A 63 1.92 18.35 -8.45
N ALA A 64 2.72 17.46 -7.87
CA ALA A 64 2.20 16.37 -7.07
C ALA A 64 1.52 16.90 -5.81
N PHE A 65 0.34 16.35 -5.47
CA PHE A 65 -0.29 16.66 -4.18
C PHE A 65 0.56 16.19 -2.98
N THR A 66 1.50 15.28 -3.22
CA THR A 66 2.43 14.77 -2.21
C THR A 66 3.53 15.76 -1.84
N ASP A 67 3.66 16.88 -2.55
CA ASP A 67 4.54 18.01 -2.18
C ASP A 67 3.96 18.83 -1.01
N ASN A 68 2.68 18.65 -0.68
CA ASN A 68 2.05 19.29 0.47
C ASN A 68 2.18 18.39 1.71
N ASP A 69 2.66 18.98 2.81
CA ASP A 69 2.77 18.33 4.12
C ASP A 69 1.44 17.71 4.60
N ASP A 70 0.29 18.23 4.15
CA ASP A 70 -1.02 17.68 4.50
C ASP A 70 -1.27 16.28 3.93
N TYR A 71 -0.57 15.89 2.86
CA TYR A 71 -0.75 14.57 2.24
C TYR A 71 -0.31 13.43 3.16
N VAL A 72 0.76 13.64 3.94
CA VAL A 72 1.32 12.63 4.85
C VAL A 72 0.75 12.73 6.27
N LYS A 73 0.08 13.83 6.63
CA LYS A 73 -0.57 14.00 7.94
C LYS A 73 -1.74 13.04 8.17
N GLY A 74 -2.27 12.38 7.15
CA GLY A 74 -3.30 11.34 7.31
C GLY A 74 -2.86 10.10 8.13
N PHE A 75 -1.59 10.02 8.52
CA PHE A 75 -0.99 8.92 9.29
C PHE A 75 -0.45 9.32 10.67
N TYR A 76 -0.56 10.60 11.08
CA TYR A 76 -0.05 11.11 12.36
C TYR A 76 -1.05 12.05 13.06
#